data_AF-X1LGE4-F1
#
_entry.id   AF-X1LGE4-F1
#
_cell.length_a   1.000
_cell.length_b   1.000
_cell.length_c   1.000
_cell.angle_alpha   90.00
_cell.angle_beta   90.00
_cell.angle_gamma   90.00
#
_symmetry.space_group_name_H-M   'P 1'
#
loop_
_entity.id
_entity.type
_entity.pdbx_description
1 polymer ?
#
loop_
_entity_poly.entity_id
_entity_poly.type
_entity_poly.pdbx_seq_one_letter_code
_entity_poly.pdbx_strand_id
1 'polypeptide(L)'
;AVVVLTYMIFWMNNQARRIKSDIKILVEKAINKRRIFSLFFLGFIVVFREGAETVLFFRAISYQIGSRELIIGGAIGIISSIVSALIFFVSTIKINLSLFFRITGILIMLIAAGLLSTSIHEFQEAGVLPIIKDNIYDISHILSTDSIAGGILKSLFGYNPSPSLLEIIIYLTYIAAIIILIRRFFLRLDKSKIELNQS
;
A
#
# COMPACT_ATOMS: atom_id res chain seq x y z
N ALA A 1 6.66 1.26 -10.72
CA ALA A 1 5.69 1.08 -9.61
C ALA A 1 6.07 1.89 -8.36
N VAL A 2 7.28 1.74 -7.81
CA VAL A 2 7.69 2.34 -6.53
C VAL A 2 7.55 3.87 -6.48
N VAL A 3 7.89 4.58 -7.55
CA VAL A 3 7.73 6.04 -7.65
C VAL A 3 6.26 6.48 -7.50
N VAL A 4 5.33 5.74 -8.12
CA VAL A 4 3.89 6.03 -8.06
C VAL A 4 3.35 5.80 -6.65
N LEU A 5 3.73 4.69 -6.01
CA LEU A 5 3.34 4.40 -4.63
C LEU A 5 3.90 5.44 -3.65
N THR A 6 5.17 5.82 -3.83
CA THR A 6 5.82 6.88 -3.04
C THR A 6 5.05 8.19 -3.17
N TYR A 7 4.72 8.60 -4.40
CA TYR A 7 3.93 9.79 -4.65
C TYR A 7 2.55 9.72 -3.97
N MET A 8 1.85 8.59 -4.05
CA MET A 8 0.56 8.41 -3.39
C MET A 8 0.67 8.54 -1.86
N ILE A 9 1.74 8.05 -1.24
CA ILE A 9 1.98 8.21 0.20
C ILE A 9 2.10 9.70 0.56
N PHE A 10 2.88 10.47 -0.20
CA PHE A 10 3.04 11.91 0.02
C PHE A 10 1.73 12.67 -0.19
N TRP A 11 1.01 12.36 -1.28
CA TRP A 11 -0.27 12.97 -1.60
C TRP A 11 -1.32 12.70 -0.52
N MET A 12 -1.45 11.45 -0.08
CA MET A 12 -2.41 11.04 0.95
C MET A 12 -2.12 11.68 2.30
N ASN A 13 -0.84 11.80 2.67
CA ASN A 13 -0.44 12.47 3.91
C ASN A 13 -0.79 13.98 3.90
N ASN A 14 -0.71 14.62 2.74
CA ASN A 14 -1.12 16.02 2.58
C ASN A 14 -2.65 16.18 2.63
N GLN A 15 -3.39 15.24 2.02
CA GLN A 15 -4.85 15.33 1.90
C GLN A 15 -5.60 14.86 3.16
N ALA A 16 -5.03 13.95 3.97
CA ALA A 16 -5.65 13.34 5.15
C ALA A 16 -6.24 14.34 6.17
N ARG A 17 -5.71 15.57 6.25
CA ARG A 17 -6.22 16.62 7.16
C ARG A 17 -7.39 17.42 6.58
N ARG A 18 -7.51 17.51 5.25
CA ARG A 18 -8.55 18.27 4.54
C ARG A 18 -9.70 17.37 4.08
N ILE A 19 -9.49 16.07 3.90
CA ILE A 19 -10.51 15.11 3.43
C ILE A 19 -11.81 15.21 4.22
N LYS A 20 -11.78 15.39 5.54
CA LYS A 20 -13.00 15.47 6.35
C LYS A 20 -13.83 16.73 6.06
N SER A 21 -13.18 17.90 5.94
CA SER A 21 -13.87 19.15 5.58
C SER A 21 -14.26 19.19 4.12
N ASP A 22 -13.37 18.72 3.24
CA ASP A 22 -13.54 18.76 1.80
C ASP A 22 -14.66 17.82 1.37
N ILE A 23 -14.74 16.59 1.90
CA ILE A 23 -15.85 15.70 1.63
C ILE A 23 -17.17 16.32 2.11
N LYS A 24 -17.21 16.92 3.32
CA LYS A 24 -18.42 17.56 3.83
C LYS A 24 -18.88 18.70 2.91
N ILE A 25 -17.97 19.57 2.51
CA ILE A 25 -18.24 20.70 1.61
C ILE A 25 -18.63 20.22 0.21
N LEU A 26 -17.99 19.18 -0.31
CA LEU A 26 -18.28 18.61 -1.63
C LEU A 26 -19.65 17.94 -1.65
N VAL A 27 -20.01 17.21 -0.59
CA VAL A 27 -21.33 16.61 -0.42
C VAL A 27 -22.39 17.69 -0.30
N GLU A 28 -22.20 18.69 0.56
CA GLU A 28 -23.13 19.83 0.70
C GLU A 28 -23.31 20.60 -0.62
N LYS A 29 -22.22 20.88 -1.35
CA LYS A 29 -22.29 21.54 -2.67
C LYS A 29 -22.92 20.66 -3.75
N ALA A 30 -22.66 19.36 -3.76
CA ALA A 30 -23.22 18.44 -4.74
C ALA A 30 -24.73 18.27 -4.56
N ILE A 31 -25.19 18.24 -3.30
CA ILE A 31 -26.62 18.22 -2.94
C ILE A 31 -27.28 19.54 -3.34
N ASN A 32 -26.70 20.70 -2.99
CA ASN A 32 -27.29 22.00 -3.30
C ASN A 32 -27.30 22.37 -4.80
N LYS A 33 -26.35 21.87 -5.60
CA LYS A 33 -26.26 22.18 -7.04
C LYS A 33 -26.80 21.09 -7.98
N ARG A 34 -27.57 20.09 -7.48
CA ARG A 34 -28.01 18.92 -8.29
C ARG A 34 -26.84 18.22 -9.03
N ARG A 35 -25.62 18.26 -8.50
CA ARG A 35 -24.41 17.70 -9.13
C ARG A 35 -24.21 16.20 -8.81
N ILE A 36 -25.33 15.47 -8.74
CA ILE A 36 -25.39 14.03 -8.43
C ILE A 36 -24.51 13.23 -9.41
N PHE A 37 -24.43 13.68 -10.66
CA PHE A 37 -23.60 13.06 -11.69
C PHE A 37 -22.10 13.05 -11.33
N SER A 38 -21.59 14.10 -10.68
CA SER A 38 -20.18 14.15 -10.26
C SER A 38 -19.87 13.16 -9.13
N LEU A 39 -20.79 12.99 -8.18
CA LEU A 39 -20.64 12.00 -7.11
C LEU A 39 -20.74 10.57 -7.65
N PHE A 40 -21.66 10.32 -8.58
CA PHE A 40 -21.76 9.04 -9.28
C PHE A 40 -20.46 8.69 -10.01
N PHE A 41 -19.93 9.62 -10.83
CA PHE A 41 -18.71 9.35 -11.60
C PHE A 41 -17.48 9.17 -10.70
N LEU A 42 -17.41 9.91 -9.58
CA LEU A 42 -16.36 9.73 -8.57
C LEU A 42 -16.43 8.33 -7.93
N GLY A 43 -17.62 7.87 -7.57
CA GLY A 43 -17.79 6.51 -7.05
C GLY A 43 -17.46 5.45 -8.10
N PHE A 44 -17.95 5.65 -9.33
CA PHE A 44 -17.72 4.75 -10.45
C PHE A 44 -16.24 4.59 -10.77
N ILE A 45 -15.47 5.69 -10.89
CA ILE A 45 -14.03 5.60 -11.23
C ILE A 45 -13.22 4.90 -10.14
N VAL A 46 -13.57 5.12 -8.87
CA VAL A 46 -12.91 4.46 -7.74
C VAL A 46 -13.16 2.96 -7.78
N VAL A 47 -14.43 2.54 -7.89
CA VAL A 47 -14.79 1.11 -7.96
C VAL A 47 -14.22 0.45 -9.22
N PHE A 48 -14.30 1.13 -10.37
CA PHE A 48 -13.77 0.62 -11.63
C PHE A 48 -12.26 0.38 -11.57
N ARG A 49 -11.49 1.30 -10.98
CA ARG A 49 -10.03 1.14 -10.82
C ARG A 49 -9.69 -0.10 -9.98
N GLU A 50 -10.27 -0.21 -8.79
CA GLU A 50 -10.00 -1.36 -7.88
C GLU A 50 -10.44 -2.69 -8.52
N GLY A 51 -11.56 -2.68 -9.26
CA GLY A 51 -12.01 -3.84 -10.03
C GLY A 51 -11.04 -4.22 -11.16
N ALA A 52 -10.54 -3.23 -11.91
CA ALA A 52 -9.58 -3.45 -12.99
C ALA A 52 -8.26 -4.03 -12.46
N GLU A 53 -7.73 -3.51 -11.36
CA GLU A 53 -6.54 -4.05 -10.69
C GLU A 53 -6.76 -5.50 -10.24
N THR A 54 -7.92 -5.79 -9.63
CA THR A 54 -8.27 -7.16 -9.20
C THR A 54 -8.30 -8.15 -10.37
N VAL A 55 -8.92 -7.76 -11.50
CA VAL A 55 -8.96 -8.61 -12.71
C VAL A 55 -7.56 -8.83 -13.28
N LEU A 56 -6.72 -7.80 -13.32
CA LEU A 56 -5.34 -7.91 -13.79
C LEU A 56 -4.52 -8.86 -12.90
N PHE A 57 -4.62 -8.75 -11.59
CA PHE A 57 -3.95 -9.67 -10.66
C PHE A 57 -4.46 -11.10 -10.77
N PHE A 58 -5.78 -11.28 -10.85
CA PHE A 58 -6.38 -12.61 -11.03
C PHE A 58 -5.93 -13.25 -12.35
N ARG A 59 -5.82 -12.45 -13.42
CA ARG A 59 -5.31 -12.90 -14.72
C ARG A 59 -3.83 -13.27 -14.66
N ALA A 60 -3.01 -12.47 -13.99
CA ALA A 60 -1.57 -12.77 -13.83
C ALA A 60 -1.34 -14.10 -13.10
N ILE A 61 -2.10 -14.35 -12.02
CA ILE A 61 -2.02 -15.61 -11.26
C ILE A 61 -2.57 -16.78 -12.08
N SER A 62 -3.54 -16.53 -12.98
CA SER A 62 -4.13 -17.61 -13.79
C SER A 62 -3.16 -18.35 -14.71
N TYR A 63 -1.99 -17.77 -14.98
CA TYR A 63 -0.91 -18.40 -15.75
C TYR A 63 -0.01 -19.33 -14.91
N GLN A 64 -0.12 -19.29 -13.58
CA GLN A 64 0.79 -19.98 -12.66
C GLN A 64 0.14 -21.16 -11.95
N ILE A 65 -1.19 -21.18 -11.80
CA ILE A 65 -1.92 -22.18 -10.99
C ILE A 65 -3.04 -22.88 -11.76
N GLY A 66 -3.49 -24.03 -11.26
CA GLY A 66 -4.54 -24.83 -11.89
C GLY A 66 -5.92 -24.18 -11.81
N SER A 67 -6.79 -24.47 -12.78
CA SER A 67 -8.17 -23.93 -12.85
C SER A 67 -9.01 -24.21 -11.60
N ARG A 68 -8.82 -25.36 -10.95
CA ARG A 68 -9.48 -25.71 -9.69
C ARG A 68 -9.05 -24.82 -8.54
N GLU A 69 -7.75 -24.55 -8.41
CA GLU A 69 -7.18 -23.72 -7.35
C GLU A 69 -7.59 -22.25 -7.53
N LEU A 70 -7.62 -21.76 -8.77
CA LEU A 70 -8.18 -20.44 -9.13
C LEU A 70 -9.61 -20.26 -8.65
N ILE A 71 -10.49 -21.24 -8.92
CA ILE A 71 -11.91 -21.13 -8.56
C ILE A 71 -12.08 -21.14 -7.04
N ILE A 72 -11.37 -22.03 -6.33
CA ILE A 72 -11.42 -22.12 -4.87
C ILE A 72 -10.88 -20.83 -4.24
N GLY A 73 -9.71 -20.36 -4.67
CA GLY A 73 -9.11 -19.12 -4.20
C GLY A 73 -9.98 -17.89 -4.49
N GLY A 74 -10.58 -17.83 -5.67
CA GLY A 74 -11.53 -16.78 -6.04
C GLY A 74 -12.78 -16.78 -5.17
N ALA A 75 -13.38 -17.96 -4.91
CA ALA A 75 -14.55 -18.09 -4.04
C ALA A 75 -14.24 -17.64 -2.60
N ILE A 76 -13.10 -18.07 -2.04
CA ILE A 76 -12.63 -17.64 -0.73
C ILE A 76 -12.41 -16.12 -0.69
N GLY A 77 -11.81 -15.55 -1.74
CA GLY A 77 -11.60 -14.11 -1.89
C GLY A 77 -12.89 -13.30 -1.90
N ILE A 78 -13.93 -13.77 -2.61
CA ILE A 78 -15.24 -13.11 -2.62
C ILE A 78 -15.87 -13.13 -1.23
N ILE A 79 -15.87 -14.29 -0.57
CA ILE A 79 -16.44 -14.44 0.78
C ILE A 79 -15.69 -13.54 1.77
N SER A 80 -14.36 -13.55 1.75
CA SER A 80 -13.54 -12.74 2.66
C SER A 80 -13.71 -11.24 2.40
N SER A 81 -13.87 -10.82 1.13
CA SER A 81 -14.15 -9.44 0.77
C SER A 81 -15.51 -8.96 1.30
N ILE A 82 -16.56 -9.79 1.18
CA ILE A 82 -17.90 -9.46 1.71
C ILE A 82 -17.84 -9.29 3.24
N VAL A 83 -17.22 -10.24 3.93
CA VAL A 83 -17.04 -10.19 5.39
C VAL A 83 -16.26 -8.94 5.79
N SER A 84 -15.14 -8.66 5.12
CA SER A 84 -14.33 -7.47 5.37
C SER A 84 -15.11 -6.19 5.13
N ALA A 85 -15.89 -6.10 4.04
CA ALA A 85 -16.72 -4.94 3.73
C ALA A 85 -17.77 -4.67 4.82
N LEU A 86 -18.41 -5.73 5.34
CA LEU A 86 -19.37 -5.60 6.45
C LEU A 86 -18.69 -5.11 7.73
N ILE A 87 -17.52 -5.65 8.08
CA ILE A 87 -16.74 -5.19 9.24
C ILE A 87 -16.36 -3.72 9.08
N PHE A 88 -15.89 -3.32 7.89
CA PHE A 88 -15.54 -1.94 7.59
C PHE A 88 -16.75 -1.01 7.69
N PHE A 89 -17.91 -1.43 7.18
CA PHE A 89 -19.14 -0.64 7.24
C PHE A 89 -19.54 -0.31 8.69
N VAL A 90 -19.47 -1.32 9.57
CA VAL A 90 -19.75 -1.14 11.00
C VAL A 90 -18.67 -0.30 11.70
N SER A 91 -17.39 -0.49 11.35
CA SER A 91 -16.27 0.16 12.01
C SER A 91 -16.07 1.64 11.63
N THR A 92 -16.49 2.03 10.42
CA THR A 92 -16.22 3.37 9.85
C THR A 92 -16.81 4.52 10.68
N ILE A 93 -17.86 4.27 11.46
CA ILE A 93 -18.57 5.30 12.24
C ILE A 93 -17.71 5.90 13.37
N LYS A 94 -16.65 5.20 13.83
CA LYS A 94 -15.80 5.64 14.96
C LYS A 94 -14.31 5.79 14.64
N ILE A 95 -13.90 5.63 13.38
CA ILE A 95 -12.47 5.62 13.03
C ILE A 95 -11.87 7.04 12.99
N ASN A 96 -10.74 7.21 13.68
CA ASN A 96 -9.90 8.38 13.52
C ASN A 96 -9.21 8.30 12.15
N LEU A 97 -9.75 9.05 11.17
CA LEU A 97 -9.23 9.10 9.80
C LEU A 97 -7.72 9.41 9.75
N SER A 98 -7.21 10.28 10.64
CA SER A 98 -5.78 10.59 10.67
C SER A 98 -4.93 9.41 11.11
N LEU A 99 -5.42 8.58 12.03
CA LEU A 99 -4.73 7.37 12.46
C LEU A 99 -4.80 6.30 11.35
N PHE A 100 -5.96 6.13 10.72
CA PHE A 100 -6.16 5.21 9.60
C PHE A 100 -5.20 5.51 8.44
N PHE A 101 -5.13 6.76 7.98
CA PHE A 101 -4.21 7.15 6.91
C PHE A 101 -2.73 7.01 7.30
N ARG A 102 -2.40 7.21 8.58
CA ARG A 102 -1.03 7.00 9.06
C ARG A 102 -0.64 5.51 9.02
N ILE A 103 -1.50 4.63 9.52
CA ILE A 103 -1.24 3.18 9.55
C ILE A 103 -1.18 2.63 8.13
N THR A 104 -2.18 2.93 7.29
CA THR A 104 -2.22 2.48 5.89
C THR A 104 -1.07 3.06 5.07
N GLY A 105 -0.67 4.31 5.30
CA GLY A 105 0.50 4.91 4.66
C GLY A 105 1.82 4.20 5.02
N ILE A 106 1.98 3.77 6.28
CA ILE A 106 3.13 2.96 6.70
C ILE A 106 3.09 1.59 6.02
N LEU A 107 1.93 0.95 5.94
CA LEU A 107 1.78 -0.35 5.28
C LEU A 107 2.16 -0.27 3.79
N ILE A 108 1.63 0.70 3.05
CA ILE A 108 1.94 0.90 1.63
C ILE A 108 3.43 1.21 1.43
N MET A 109 4.06 1.91 2.37
CA MET A 109 5.50 2.17 2.33
C MET A 109 6.31 0.88 2.40
N LEU A 110 5.96 -0.05 3.29
CA LEU A 110 6.64 -1.33 3.43
C LEU A 110 6.48 -2.17 2.16
N ILE A 111 5.27 -2.20 1.58
CA ILE A 111 5.01 -2.89 0.30
C ILE A 111 5.89 -2.30 -0.81
N ALA A 112 5.97 -0.97 -0.90
CA ALA A 112 6.80 -0.29 -1.89
C ALA A 112 8.30 -0.58 -1.71
N ALA A 113 8.77 -0.70 -0.47
CA ALA A 113 10.14 -1.10 -0.14
C ALA A 113 10.43 -2.53 -0.62
N GLY A 114 9.49 -3.45 -0.35
CA GLY A 114 9.56 -4.83 -0.81
C GLY A 114 9.64 -4.95 -2.31
N LEU A 115 8.71 -4.30 -3.03
CA LEU A 115 8.70 -4.26 -4.49
C LEU A 115 10.01 -3.68 -5.07
N LEU A 116 10.59 -2.66 -4.44
CA LEU A 116 11.86 -2.10 -4.85
C LEU A 116 12.98 -3.15 -4.70
N SER A 117 13.09 -3.78 -3.53
CA SER A 117 14.08 -4.81 -3.25
C SER A 117 13.98 -5.99 -4.21
N THR A 118 12.77 -6.52 -4.43
CA THR A 118 12.55 -7.61 -5.40
C THR A 118 12.88 -7.17 -6.82
N SER A 119 12.51 -5.95 -7.24
CA SER A 119 12.88 -5.47 -8.57
C SER A 119 14.39 -5.46 -8.77
N ILE A 120 15.14 -5.02 -7.74
CA ILE A 120 16.60 -4.97 -7.78
C ILE A 120 17.22 -6.36 -7.84
N HIS A 121 16.67 -7.31 -7.09
CA HIS A 121 17.05 -8.72 -7.16
C HIS A 121 16.94 -9.26 -8.59
N GLU A 122 15.79 -9.03 -9.25
CA GLU A 122 15.57 -9.43 -10.66
C GLU A 122 16.56 -8.74 -11.61
N PHE A 123 16.93 -7.47 -11.36
CA PHE A 123 17.97 -6.78 -12.13
C PHE A 123 19.39 -7.33 -11.90
N GLN A 124 19.67 -7.88 -10.72
CA GLN A 124 20.93 -8.58 -10.42
C GLN A 124 20.97 -9.93 -11.13
N GLU A 125 19.88 -10.70 -11.12
CA GLU A 125 19.77 -11.96 -11.85
C GLU A 125 19.89 -11.76 -13.37
N ALA A 126 19.37 -10.64 -13.89
CA ALA A 126 19.52 -10.26 -15.30
C ALA A 126 20.94 -9.76 -15.67
N GLY A 127 21.87 -9.69 -14.71
CA GLY A 127 23.26 -9.25 -14.94
C GLY A 127 23.45 -7.75 -15.16
N VAL A 128 22.41 -6.94 -14.94
CA VAL A 128 22.46 -5.47 -15.11
C VAL A 128 23.14 -4.81 -13.89
N LEU A 129 22.97 -5.39 -12.71
CA LEU A 129 23.54 -4.89 -11.45
C LEU A 129 24.54 -5.89 -10.84
N PRO A 130 25.63 -5.42 -10.24
CA PRO A 130 26.61 -6.30 -9.59
C PRO A 130 26.02 -6.95 -8.33
N ILE A 131 26.32 -8.23 -8.17
CA ILE A 131 26.03 -8.98 -6.95
C ILE A 131 27.20 -8.75 -5.99
N ILE A 132 27.02 -7.85 -5.01
CA ILE A 132 28.09 -7.44 -4.08
C ILE A 132 28.45 -8.58 -3.11
N LYS A 133 27.42 -9.28 -2.58
CA LYS A 133 27.56 -10.45 -1.73
C LYS A 133 26.24 -11.20 -1.72
N ASP A 134 26.30 -12.46 -2.13
CA ASP A 134 25.15 -13.35 -2.13
C ASP A 134 24.92 -13.95 -0.75
N ASN A 135 23.64 -14.18 -0.45
CA ASN A 135 23.16 -15.02 0.66
C ASN A 135 23.79 -14.72 2.04
N ILE A 136 23.50 -13.54 2.60
CA ILE A 136 24.12 -13.11 3.88
C ILE A 136 23.53 -13.83 5.08
N TYR A 137 22.23 -14.11 5.02
CA TYR A 137 21.48 -14.81 6.05
C TYR A 137 20.46 -15.70 5.38
N ASP A 138 20.47 -16.98 5.74
CA ASP A 138 19.47 -17.95 5.33
C ASP A 138 18.50 -18.17 6.50
N ILE A 139 17.29 -17.61 6.37
CA ILE A 139 16.22 -17.72 7.38
C ILE A 139 15.17 -18.76 6.93
N SER A 140 15.44 -19.47 5.82
CA SER A 140 14.54 -20.49 5.25
C SER A 140 14.18 -21.58 6.25
N HIS A 141 15.05 -21.81 7.24
CA HIS A 141 14.87 -22.82 8.28
C HIS A 141 13.82 -22.45 9.35
N ILE A 142 13.44 -21.17 9.48
CA ILE A 142 12.40 -20.68 10.40
C ILE A 142 11.16 -20.22 9.64
N LEU A 143 11.33 -19.64 8.45
CA LEU A 143 10.25 -19.11 7.62
C LEU A 143 10.50 -19.45 6.14
N SER A 144 10.16 -20.67 5.75
CA SER A 144 10.25 -21.08 4.34
C SER A 144 9.20 -20.37 3.49
N THR A 145 9.57 -20.05 2.25
CA THR A 145 8.65 -19.40 1.28
C THR A 145 7.49 -20.32 0.88
N ASP A 146 7.63 -21.64 1.11
CA ASP A 146 6.59 -22.65 0.88
C ASP A 146 5.48 -22.63 1.93
N SER A 147 5.71 -21.98 3.08
CA SER A 147 4.67 -21.79 4.09
C SER A 147 3.69 -20.69 3.66
N ILE A 148 2.41 -20.83 4.01
CA ILE A 148 1.37 -19.82 3.73
C ILE A 148 1.78 -18.44 4.26
N ALA A 149 2.36 -18.39 5.46
CA ALA A 149 2.83 -17.14 6.07
C ALA A 149 4.04 -16.55 5.32
N GLY A 150 5.01 -17.38 4.93
CA GLY A 150 6.17 -16.98 4.14
C GLY A 150 5.78 -16.45 2.76
N GLY A 151 4.84 -17.10 2.07
CA GLY A 151 4.30 -16.64 0.79
C GLY A 151 3.54 -15.31 0.89
N ILE A 152 2.78 -15.09 1.97
CA ILE A 152 2.11 -13.80 2.21
C ILE A 152 3.15 -12.70 2.49
N LEU A 153 4.18 -12.99 3.29
CA LEU A 153 5.23 -12.02 3.59
C LEU A 153 6.08 -11.68 2.36
N LYS A 154 6.39 -12.69 1.53
CA LYS A 154 7.08 -12.49 0.25
C LYS A 154 6.25 -11.64 -0.70
N SER A 155 4.96 -11.96 -0.86
CA SER A 155 4.09 -11.25 -1.80
C SER A 155 3.72 -9.82 -1.35
N LEU A 156 3.50 -9.60 -0.06
CA LEU A 156 3.14 -8.27 0.46
C LEU A 156 4.35 -7.40 0.75
N PHE A 157 5.40 -7.94 1.36
CA PHE A 157 6.53 -7.14 1.86
C PHE A 157 7.82 -7.35 1.09
N GLY A 158 7.81 -8.15 0.01
CA GLY A 158 9.02 -8.49 -0.73
C GLY A 158 10.03 -9.27 0.10
N TYR A 159 9.56 -10.03 1.11
CA TYR A 159 10.43 -10.84 1.95
C TYR A 159 11.20 -11.88 1.11
N ASN A 160 12.52 -11.79 1.15
CA ASN A 160 13.42 -12.75 0.56
C ASN A 160 14.14 -13.51 1.70
N PRO A 161 14.06 -14.85 1.77
CA PRO A 161 14.73 -15.63 2.82
C PRO A 161 16.26 -15.68 2.66
N SER A 162 16.78 -15.31 1.49
CA SER A 162 18.21 -15.26 1.14
C SER A 162 18.57 -13.98 0.37
N PRO A 163 18.44 -12.78 0.97
CA PRO A 163 18.65 -11.52 0.26
C PRO A 163 20.15 -11.22 0.08
N SER A 164 20.48 -10.51 -1.01
CA SER A 164 21.82 -9.93 -1.21
C SER A 164 22.06 -8.70 -0.32
N LEU A 165 23.32 -8.27 -0.19
CA LEU A 165 23.65 -7.09 0.66
C LEU A 165 22.99 -5.83 0.14
N LEU A 166 22.92 -5.74 -1.17
CA LEU A 166 22.39 -4.59 -1.87
C LEU A 166 20.86 -4.49 -1.68
N GLU A 167 20.15 -5.63 -1.67
CA GLU A 167 18.72 -5.69 -1.34
C GLU A 167 18.43 -5.17 0.07
N ILE A 168 19.16 -5.66 1.09
CA ILE A 168 18.97 -5.21 2.49
C ILE A 168 19.26 -3.71 2.61
N ILE A 169 20.38 -3.25 2.05
CA ILE A 169 20.78 -1.84 2.11
C ILE A 169 19.71 -0.97 1.48
N ILE A 170 19.17 -1.36 0.32
CA ILE A 170 18.17 -0.55 -0.38
C ILE A 170 16.83 -0.58 0.36
N TYR A 171 16.40 -1.73 0.86
CA TYR A 171 15.19 -1.84 1.67
C TYR A 171 15.26 -0.94 2.91
N LEU A 172 16.36 -1.00 3.67
CA LEU A 172 16.57 -0.18 4.86
C LEU A 172 16.72 1.31 4.52
N THR A 173 17.46 1.64 3.47
CA THR A 173 17.68 3.03 3.05
C THR A 173 16.37 3.67 2.58
N TYR A 174 15.55 2.94 1.84
CA TYR A 174 14.25 3.40 1.39
C TYR A 174 13.30 3.66 2.57
N ILE A 175 13.21 2.73 3.52
CA ILE A 175 12.42 2.91 4.75
C ILE A 175 12.93 4.11 5.55
N ALA A 176 14.25 4.21 5.77
CA ALA A 176 14.85 5.32 6.51
C ALA A 176 14.57 6.66 5.84
N ALA A 177 14.72 6.74 4.50
CA ALA A 177 14.44 7.95 3.73
C ALA A 177 12.98 8.40 3.89
N ILE A 178 12.03 7.48 3.76
CA ILE A 178 10.61 7.83 3.88
C ILE A 178 10.24 8.17 5.32
N ILE A 179 10.76 7.46 6.34
CA ILE A 179 10.55 7.82 7.75
C ILE A 179 11.07 9.23 8.03
N ILE A 180 12.28 9.57 7.55
CA ILE A 180 12.85 10.92 7.71
C ILE A 180 11.96 11.96 7.03
N LEU A 181 11.51 11.70 5.80
CA LEU A 181 10.64 12.61 5.05
C LEU A 181 9.29 12.81 5.75
N ILE A 182 8.66 11.74 6.25
CA ILE A 182 7.40 11.81 6.99
C ILE A 182 7.59 12.51 8.34
N ARG A 183 8.68 12.24 9.08
CA ARG A 183 8.98 12.94 10.35
C ARG A 183 9.23 14.42 10.11
N ARG A 184 10.02 14.79 9.10
CA ARG A 184 10.24 16.21 8.73
C ARG A 184 8.93 16.90 8.38
N PHE A 185 8.05 16.21 7.66
CA PHE A 185 6.73 16.73 7.31
C PHE A 185 5.84 16.91 8.55
N PHE A 186 5.76 15.91 9.44
CA PHE A 186 4.97 16.00 10.67
C PHE A 186 5.52 17.06 11.65
N LEU A 187 6.84 17.19 11.79
CA LEU A 187 7.50 18.16 12.69
C LEU A 187 7.36 19.61 12.21
N ARG A 188 7.40 19.88 10.90
CA ARG A 188 7.16 21.24 10.35
C ARG A 188 5.77 21.75 10.65
N LEU A 189 4.80 20.85 10.81
CA LEU A 189 3.40 21.19 10.98
C LEU A 189 3.03 21.51 12.44
N ASP A 190 3.77 20.98 13.41
CA ASP A 190 3.56 21.30 14.82
C ASP A 190 4.05 22.73 15.13
N LYS A 191 5.21 23.11 14.56
CA LYS A 191 5.73 24.49 14.65
C LYS A 191 4.76 25.55 14.11
N SER A 192 4.12 25.30 12.96
CA SER A 192 3.16 26.27 12.39
C SER A 192 1.92 26.54 13.25
N LYS A 193 1.49 25.56 14.06
CA LYS A 193 0.37 25.73 14.99
C LYS A 193 0.76 26.52 16.23
N ILE A 194 2.01 26.44 16.66
CA ILE A 194 2.53 27.18 17.82
C ILE A 194 2.68 28.66 17.46
N GLU A 195 3.15 28.97 16.24
CA GLU A 195 3.34 30.35 15.78
C GLU A 195 2.01 31.11 15.56
N LEU A 196 0.95 30.44 15.10
CA LEU A 196 -0.37 31.06 14.90
C LEU A 196 -1.18 31.27 16.19
N ASN A 197 -0.80 30.63 17.29
CA ASN A 197 -1.48 30.76 18.59
C ASN A 197 -0.77 31.77 19.52
N GLN A 198 0.31 32.38 19.05
CA GLN A 198 1.10 33.40 19.74
C GLN A 198 0.99 34.79 19.08
N SER A 199 0.21 34.93 18.00
CA SER A 199 -0.13 36.17 17.30
C SER A 199 -1.61 36.51 17.46
#